data_AF-A0A6A7NBC9-F1
#
_entry.id   AF-A0A6A7NBC9-F1
#
_cell.length_a   1.000
_cell.length_b   1.000
_cell.length_c   1.000
_cell.angle_alpha   90.00
_cell.angle_beta   90.00
_cell.angle_gamma   90.00
#
_symmetry.space_group_name_H-M   'P 1'
#
loop_
_entity.id
_entity.type
_entity.pdbx_description
1 polymer ?
#
loop_
_entity_poly.entity_id
_entity_poly.type
_entity_poly.pdbx_seq_one_letter_code
_entity_poly.pdbx_strand_id
1 'polypeptide(L)'
;MIFAKRLSLALAFCAAAGSAHAALVEAPVASNAYISYNNLDWAWAFPLPASDGLDLSYQSQFGWRLPTAAELQNAPKATDFMFAGANVPLGGTDPATGAYFAAANANLTGAAACATAYFSNSFSHCDWQDGGGQPFGPWFGQPGAHGFADQLVVRSVPEADTYAMLLAGLGLLGVVARRRKPARG
;
A
#
# COMPACT_ATOMS: atom_id res chain seq x y z
N MET A 1 -28.27 19.46 69.02
CA MET A 1 -26.97 19.14 68.41
C MET A 1 -27.00 17.69 67.99
N ILE A 2 -26.87 17.40 66.70
CA ILE A 2 -26.15 16.27 66.08
C ILE A 2 -26.38 16.39 64.57
N PHE A 3 -25.26 16.35 63.85
CA PHE A 3 -25.04 16.61 62.43
C PHE A 3 -25.44 15.42 61.53
N ALA A 4 -25.39 15.69 60.22
CA ALA A 4 -25.15 14.75 59.10
C ALA A 4 -26.39 14.09 58.47
N LYS A 5 -26.49 13.92 57.15
CA LYS A 5 -25.57 14.15 56.03
C LYS A 5 -26.41 14.15 54.75
N ARG A 6 -26.19 15.12 53.84
CA ARG A 6 -26.72 15.09 52.48
C ARG A 6 -25.94 14.04 51.69
N LEU A 7 -26.61 13.10 51.05
CA LEU A 7 -25.99 12.15 50.12
C LEU A 7 -26.49 12.46 48.71
N SER A 8 -25.70 13.27 47.99
CA SER A 8 -25.87 13.51 46.56
C SER A 8 -25.31 12.30 45.80
N LEU A 9 -26.17 11.56 45.10
CA LEU A 9 -25.75 10.47 44.23
C LEU A 9 -25.35 11.07 42.87
N ALA A 10 -24.05 11.27 42.65
CA ALA A 10 -23.51 11.60 41.34
C ALA A 10 -23.26 10.31 40.56
N LEU A 11 -24.08 10.05 39.55
CA LEU A 11 -23.89 8.94 38.62
C LEU A 11 -22.81 9.33 37.61
N ALA A 12 -21.56 8.93 37.87
CA ALA A 12 -20.47 9.06 36.91
C ALA A 12 -20.56 7.92 35.89
N PHE A 13 -21.13 8.19 34.72
CA PHE A 13 -21.07 7.28 33.58
C PHE A 13 -19.71 7.50 32.88
N CYS A 14 -18.69 6.74 33.29
CA CYS A 14 -17.44 6.68 32.55
C CYS A 14 -17.69 5.94 31.23
N ALA A 15 -17.80 6.69 30.13
CA ALA A 15 -17.69 6.14 28.80
C ALA A 15 -16.25 5.65 28.59
N ALA A 16 -16.02 4.34 28.71
CA ALA A 16 -14.81 3.71 28.21
C ALA A 16 -14.88 3.74 26.67
N ALA A 17 -14.43 4.84 26.07
CA ALA A 17 -14.11 4.88 24.66
C ALA A 17 -12.85 4.03 24.46
N GLY A 18 -13.02 2.73 24.24
CA GLY A 18 -11.95 1.91 23.67
C GLY A 18 -11.62 2.49 22.29
N SER A 19 -10.36 2.86 22.07
CA SER A 19 -9.87 3.23 20.76
C SER A 19 -10.01 2.03 19.83
N ALA A 20 -11.02 2.05 18.96
CA ALA A 20 -11.11 1.13 17.84
C ALA A 20 -9.96 1.44 16.88
N HIS A 21 -8.85 0.72 17.00
CA HIS A 21 -7.83 0.71 15.96
C HIS A 21 -8.35 -0.16 14.82
N ALA A 22 -8.64 0.44 13.67
CA ALA A 22 -8.87 -0.32 12.45
C ALA A 22 -7.60 -1.14 12.15
N ALA A 23 -7.76 -2.44 11.86
CA ALA A 23 -6.64 -3.27 11.46
C ALA A 23 -6.04 -2.71 10.17
N LEU A 24 -4.70 -2.67 10.06
CA LEU A 24 -4.00 -2.10 8.91
C LEU A 24 -4.33 -2.85 7.60
N VAL A 25 -4.68 -4.13 7.68
CA VAL A 25 -5.19 -4.93 6.56
C VAL A 25 -6.48 -4.35 5.96
N GLU A 26 -7.27 -3.62 6.76
CA GLU A 26 -8.51 -2.96 6.38
C GLU A 26 -8.29 -1.47 6.02
N ALA A 27 -7.07 -1.06 5.70
CA ALA A 27 -6.73 0.28 5.23
C ALA A 27 -6.18 0.23 3.79
N PRO A 28 -6.50 1.19 2.90
CA PRO A 28 -5.92 1.21 1.56
C PRO A 28 -4.38 1.32 1.64
N VAL A 29 -3.66 0.60 0.78
CA VAL A 29 -2.19 0.69 0.71
C VAL A 29 -1.77 2.14 0.46
N ALA A 30 -0.95 2.69 1.36
CA ALA A 30 -0.43 4.05 1.23
C ALA A 30 0.48 4.21 0.01
N SER A 31 0.45 5.40 -0.61
CA SER A 31 1.20 5.69 -1.85
C SER A 31 2.72 5.61 -1.73
N ASN A 32 3.25 5.64 -0.51
CA ASN A 32 4.68 5.47 -0.23
C ASN A 32 5.06 4.03 0.16
N ALA A 33 4.13 3.09 0.13
CA ALA A 33 4.35 1.66 0.40
C ALA A 33 4.32 0.78 -0.86
N TYR A 34 4.21 1.39 -2.05
CA TYR A 34 4.29 0.70 -3.34
C TYR A 34 5.03 1.57 -4.36
N ILE A 35 5.35 1.00 -5.52
CA ILE A 35 5.95 1.72 -6.66
C ILE A 35 5.11 1.53 -7.92
N SER A 36 5.20 2.47 -8.86
CA SER A 36 4.69 2.26 -10.22
C SER A 36 5.84 1.84 -11.13
N TYR A 37 5.73 0.66 -11.76
CA TYR A 37 6.75 0.08 -12.62
C TYR A 37 6.11 -0.70 -13.77
N ASN A 38 6.56 -0.46 -15.01
CA ASN A 38 6.00 -1.09 -16.21
C ASN A 38 4.47 -0.98 -16.32
N ASN A 39 3.91 0.21 -16.07
CA ASN A 39 2.48 0.54 -16.12
C ASN A 39 1.59 -0.24 -15.12
N LEU A 40 2.19 -0.80 -14.07
CA LEU A 40 1.49 -1.40 -12.94
C LEU A 40 1.97 -0.77 -11.64
N ASP A 41 1.09 -0.70 -10.65
CA ASP A 41 1.52 -0.50 -9.27
C ASP A 41 1.92 -1.86 -8.69
N TRP A 42 3.09 -1.92 -8.04
CA TRP A 42 3.66 -3.10 -7.42
C TRP A 42 3.85 -2.86 -5.92
N ALA A 43 3.32 -3.75 -5.10
CA ALA A 43 3.51 -3.74 -3.65
C ALA A 43 4.26 -5.00 -3.20
N TRP A 44 5.26 -4.81 -2.35
CA TRP A 44 5.94 -5.88 -1.64
C TRP A 44 5.08 -6.31 -0.46
N ALA A 45 4.31 -7.37 -0.65
CA ALA A 45 3.10 -7.61 0.14
C ALA A 45 3.22 -8.67 1.22
N PHE A 46 4.17 -9.60 1.12
CA PHE A 46 4.25 -10.67 2.11
C PHE A 46 5.64 -11.31 2.12
N PRO A 47 6.22 -11.64 3.29
CA PRO A 47 7.55 -12.22 3.41
C PRO A 47 7.61 -13.72 3.09
N LEU A 48 6.57 -14.24 2.44
CA LEU A 48 6.40 -15.65 2.10
C LEU A 48 5.53 -15.76 0.83
N PRO A 49 5.41 -16.94 0.23
CA PRO A 49 4.43 -17.20 -0.82
C PRO A 49 3.00 -16.86 -0.41
N ALA A 50 2.15 -16.47 -1.38
CA ALA A 50 0.75 -16.15 -1.10
C ALA A 50 -0.04 -17.29 -0.42
N SER A 51 0.33 -18.54 -0.71
CA SER A 51 -0.28 -19.74 -0.11
C SER A 51 -0.12 -19.83 1.41
N ASP A 52 0.83 -19.08 1.98
CA ASP A 52 1.13 -19.09 3.42
C ASP A 52 0.31 -18.06 4.21
N GLY A 53 -0.75 -17.51 3.59
CA GLY A 53 -1.75 -16.70 4.28
C GLY A 53 -1.72 -15.21 3.95
N LEU A 54 -1.27 -14.85 2.74
CA LEU A 54 -1.43 -13.48 2.23
C LEU A 54 -2.92 -13.14 2.15
N ASP A 55 -3.31 -11.99 2.68
CA ASP A 55 -4.70 -11.52 2.73
C ASP A 55 -5.00 -10.49 1.63
N LEU A 56 -5.86 -10.85 0.67
CA LEU A 56 -6.39 -9.95 -0.37
C LEU A 56 -7.86 -9.57 -0.13
N SER A 57 -8.48 -10.02 0.96
CA SER A 57 -9.92 -9.88 1.19
C SER A 57 -10.36 -8.41 1.15
N TYR A 58 -9.60 -7.52 1.79
CA TYR A 58 -9.82 -6.09 1.72
C TYR A 58 -9.17 -5.47 0.48
N GLN A 59 -7.90 -5.76 0.19
CA GLN A 59 -7.13 -5.02 -0.83
C GLN A 59 -7.61 -5.23 -2.27
N SER A 60 -8.27 -6.37 -2.55
CA SER A 60 -8.82 -6.66 -3.87
C SER A 60 -9.86 -5.66 -4.36
N GLN A 61 -10.57 -4.99 -3.45
CA GLN A 61 -11.53 -3.93 -3.81
C GLN A 61 -10.85 -2.70 -4.44
N PHE A 62 -9.54 -2.51 -4.21
CA PHE A 62 -8.71 -1.47 -4.84
C PHE A 62 -7.93 -2.00 -6.06
N GLY A 63 -8.27 -3.20 -6.54
CA GLY A 63 -7.66 -3.81 -7.71
C GLY A 63 -6.35 -4.56 -7.43
N TRP A 64 -5.90 -4.66 -6.18
CA TRP A 64 -4.72 -5.45 -5.83
C TRP A 64 -4.99 -6.94 -6.03
N ARG A 65 -4.07 -7.63 -6.69
CA ARG A 65 -4.14 -9.05 -6.98
C ARG A 65 -2.76 -9.66 -7.10
N LEU A 66 -2.69 -10.99 -7.10
CA LEU A 66 -1.47 -11.68 -7.50
C LEU A 66 -1.12 -11.32 -8.95
N PRO A 67 0.17 -11.09 -9.25
CA PRO A 67 0.64 -10.88 -10.61
C PRO A 67 0.51 -12.18 -11.42
N THR A 68 0.23 -12.03 -12.71
CA THR A 68 0.32 -13.14 -13.66
C THR A 68 1.78 -13.52 -13.91
N ALA A 69 2.02 -14.73 -14.44
CA ALA A 69 3.37 -15.17 -14.79
C ALA A 69 4.07 -14.22 -15.79
N ALA A 70 3.33 -13.62 -16.73
CA ALA A 70 3.87 -12.67 -17.70
C ALA A 70 4.23 -11.31 -17.05
N GLU A 71 3.42 -10.84 -16.10
CA GLU A 71 3.74 -9.64 -15.33
C GLU A 71 4.97 -9.87 -14.45
N LEU A 72 5.06 -11.02 -13.77
CA LEU A 72 6.21 -11.39 -12.96
C LEU A 72 7.51 -11.48 -13.75
N GLN A 73 7.50 -11.82 -15.05
CA GLN A 73 8.72 -11.77 -15.85
C GLN A 73 9.32 -10.36 -15.97
N ASN A 74 8.49 -9.33 -15.77
CA ASN A 74 8.86 -7.92 -15.84
C ASN A 74 8.71 -7.22 -14.48
N ALA A 75 8.75 -8.00 -13.37
CA ALA A 75 8.63 -7.45 -12.03
C ALA A 75 9.83 -6.52 -11.71
N PRO A 76 9.63 -5.50 -10.86
CA PRO A 76 10.70 -4.65 -10.36
C PRO A 76 11.72 -5.46 -9.53
N LYS A 77 12.93 -4.95 -9.38
CA LYS A 77 13.92 -5.46 -8.41
C LYS A 77 13.63 -4.91 -7.01
N ALA A 78 14.20 -5.54 -5.98
CA ALA A 78 14.11 -5.04 -4.60
C ALA A 78 14.61 -3.58 -4.49
N THR A 79 15.69 -3.25 -5.21
CA THR A 79 16.26 -1.89 -5.22
C THR A 79 15.35 -0.85 -5.86
N ASP A 80 14.37 -1.24 -6.69
CA ASP A 80 13.42 -0.29 -7.27
C ASP A 80 12.38 0.19 -6.25
N PHE A 81 12.19 -0.55 -5.15
CA PHE A 81 11.37 -0.10 -4.02
C PHE A 81 12.06 0.96 -3.16
N MET A 82 13.34 1.27 -3.41
CA MET A 82 14.06 2.33 -2.69
C MET A 82 13.81 3.70 -3.33
N PHE A 83 13.18 4.60 -2.59
CA PHE A 83 12.99 5.99 -3.03
C PHE A 83 12.85 6.94 -1.84
N ALA A 84 13.12 8.22 -2.08
CA ALA A 84 12.97 9.25 -1.09
C ALA A 84 11.49 9.38 -0.68
N GLY A 85 11.21 9.24 0.62
CA GLY A 85 9.85 9.30 1.16
C GLY A 85 9.11 7.97 1.20
N ALA A 86 9.76 6.86 0.82
CA ALA A 86 9.22 5.51 1.03
C ALA A 86 8.91 5.26 2.52
N ASN A 87 7.92 4.40 2.79
CA ASN A 87 7.33 4.28 4.12
C ASN A 87 8.28 3.73 5.19
N VAL A 88 9.22 2.86 4.84
CA VAL A 88 10.19 2.30 5.80
C VAL A 88 11.53 3.04 5.69
N PRO A 89 11.97 3.78 6.74
CA PRO A 89 13.30 4.38 6.78
C PRO A 89 14.41 3.31 6.84
N LEU A 90 15.62 3.66 6.37
CA LEU A 90 16.78 2.76 6.47
C LEU A 90 17.04 2.34 7.92
N GLY A 91 17.02 1.04 8.19
CA GLY A 91 17.24 0.47 9.52
C GLY A 91 16.15 0.83 10.55
N GLY A 92 15.00 1.29 10.08
CA GLY A 92 13.89 1.73 10.91
C GLY A 92 12.59 0.96 10.64
N THR A 93 11.51 1.56 11.10
CA THR A 93 10.15 1.03 11.00
C THR A 93 9.24 2.14 10.49
N ASP A 94 8.29 1.80 9.63
CA ASP A 94 7.23 2.70 9.18
C ASP A 94 6.40 3.17 10.39
N PRO A 95 6.35 4.47 10.70
CA PRO A 95 5.62 4.99 11.84
C PRO A 95 4.10 4.81 11.73
N ALA A 96 3.56 4.64 10.52
CA ALA A 96 2.13 4.46 10.31
C ALA A 96 1.70 3.00 10.52
N THR A 97 2.52 2.04 10.08
CA THR A 97 2.11 0.64 9.98
C THR A 97 2.91 -0.33 10.82
N GLY A 98 4.08 0.07 11.34
CA GLY A 98 5.01 -0.86 11.96
C GLY A 98 5.77 -1.72 10.95
N ALA A 99 5.66 -1.45 9.64
CA ALA A 99 6.38 -2.19 8.61
C ALA A 99 7.90 -1.99 8.72
N TYR A 100 8.71 -3.02 8.53
CA TYR A 100 10.18 -2.91 8.52
C TYR A 100 10.83 -3.86 7.51
N PHE A 101 12.12 -3.67 7.24
CA PHE A 101 12.90 -4.64 6.46
C PHE A 101 13.68 -5.58 7.36
N ALA A 102 13.40 -6.88 7.24
CA ALA A 102 14.18 -7.95 7.83
C ALA A 102 15.27 -8.41 6.84
N ALA A 103 16.23 -9.17 7.35
CA ALA A 103 17.31 -9.77 6.56
C ALA A 103 18.01 -8.79 5.60
N ALA A 104 18.24 -7.56 6.06
CA ALA A 104 18.88 -6.50 5.29
C ALA A 104 20.34 -6.84 4.95
N ASN A 105 20.80 -6.35 3.80
CA ASN A 105 22.18 -6.48 3.35
C ASN A 105 22.72 -5.11 2.86
N ALA A 106 23.96 -5.07 2.39
CA ALA A 106 24.63 -3.83 1.96
C ALA A 106 23.96 -3.12 0.77
N ASN A 107 23.03 -3.77 0.05
CA ASN A 107 22.30 -3.16 -1.06
C ASN A 107 21.11 -2.32 -0.59
N LEU A 108 20.63 -2.48 0.65
CA LEU A 108 19.64 -1.58 1.24
C LEU A 108 20.36 -0.34 1.77
N THR A 109 20.37 0.73 0.98
CA THR A 109 21.13 1.96 1.31
C THR A 109 20.26 3.18 1.62
N GLY A 110 18.94 3.01 1.65
CA GLY A 110 17.99 4.11 1.84
C GLY A 110 16.62 3.63 2.31
N ALA A 111 15.68 4.56 2.43
CA ALA A 111 14.28 4.22 2.69
C ALA A 111 13.72 3.38 1.52
N ALA A 112 12.85 2.43 1.83
CA ALA A 112 12.23 1.56 0.84
C ALA A 112 10.76 1.27 1.18
N ALA A 113 10.00 0.91 0.15
CA ALA A 113 8.60 0.61 0.26
C ALA A 113 8.37 -0.85 0.68
N CYS A 114 7.67 -1.06 1.80
CA CYS A 114 7.21 -2.37 2.25
C CYS A 114 5.73 -2.30 2.63
N ALA A 115 4.90 -3.16 2.04
CA ALA A 115 3.46 -3.12 2.19
C ALA A 115 2.89 -4.26 3.05
N THR A 116 3.71 -5.11 3.65
CA THR A 116 3.24 -6.33 4.34
C THR A 116 2.10 -6.10 5.33
N ALA A 117 2.15 -5.00 6.09
CA ALA A 117 1.13 -4.67 7.08
C ALA A 117 -0.29 -4.45 6.49
N TYR A 118 -0.40 -4.19 5.17
CA TYR A 118 -1.68 -4.04 4.48
C TYR A 118 -2.26 -5.37 3.94
N PHE A 119 -1.46 -6.43 3.95
CA PHE A 119 -1.79 -7.75 3.39
C PHE A 119 -1.61 -8.90 4.40
N SER A 120 -1.32 -8.57 5.67
CA SER A 120 -1.10 -9.55 6.72
C SER A 120 -1.53 -9.04 8.10
N ASN A 121 -2.10 -9.94 8.88
CA ASN A 121 -2.31 -9.75 10.32
C ASN A 121 -1.23 -10.42 11.19
N SER A 122 -0.29 -11.14 10.58
CA SER A 122 0.71 -11.97 11.27
C SER A 122 2.15 -11.48 11.05
N PHE A 123 2.37 -10.73 9.98
CA PHE A 123 3.68 -10.21 9.60
C PHE A 123 3.61 -8.70 9.37
N SER A 124 4.73 -8.04 9.64
CA SER A 124 4.94 -6.62 9.38
C SER A 124 6.32 -6.35 8.78
N HIS A 125 6.89 -7.33 8.08
CA HIS A 125 8.18 -7.15 7.42
C HIS A 125 8.18 -7.64 5.98
N CYS A 126 9.14 -7.12 5.25
CA CYS A 126 9.60 -7.60 3.96
C CYS A 126 11.04 -8.11 4.15
N ASP A 127 11.38 -9.28 3.63
CA ASP A 127 12.72 -9.85 3.78
C ASP A 127 13.62 -9.39 2.63
N TRP A 128 14.47 -8.40 2.91
CA TRP A 128 15.20 -7.67 1.87
C TRP A 128 15.97 -8.60 0.93
N GLN A 129 16.66 -9.60 1.48
CA GLN A 129 17.50 -10.53 0.72
C GLN A 129 16.73 -11.48 -0.23
N ASP A 130 15.41 -11.62 -0.04
CA ASP A 130 14.55 -12.53 -0.81
C ASP A 130 13.94 -11.83 -2.03
N GLY A 131 14.16 -10.51 -2.15
CA GLY A 131 13.65 -9.74 -3.27
C GLY A 131 14.41 -9.92 -4.58
N GLY A 132 13.76 -9.55 -5.68
CA GLY A 132 14.31 -9.66 -7.03
C GLY A 132 15.67 -8.96 -7.16
N GLY A 133 16.69 -9.69 -7.63
CA GLY A 133 18.06 -9.19 -7.76
C GLY A 133 18.88 -9.19 -6.46
N GLN A 134 18.35 -9.74 -5.38
CA GLN A 134 19.06 -9.96 -4.11
C GLN A 134 19.56 -11.43 -4.00
N PRO A 135 20.43 -11.76 -3.03
CA PRO A 135 21.09 -13.07 -2.96
C PRO A 135 20.17 -14.29 -2.92
N PHE A 136 18.96 -14.14 -2.36
CA PHE A 136 17.95 -15.20 -2.28
C PHE A 136 16.68 -14.89 -3.09
N GLY A 137 16.73 -13.87 -3.95
CA GLY A 137 15.76 -13.76 -5.03
C GLY A 137 15.90 -14.92 -6.02
N PRO A 138 14.99 -15.08 -6.99
CA PRO A 138 13.96 -14.13 -7.43
C PRO A 138 12.67 -14.14 -6.58
N TRP A 139 11.73 -13.24 -6.90
CA TRP A 139 10.42 -13.18 -6.26
C TRP A 139 9.66 -14.49 -6.39
N PHE A 140 8.75 -14.77 -5.44
CA PHE A 140 7.90 -15.95 -5.55
C PHE A 140 7.12 -15.98 -6.88
N GLY A 141 7.02 -17.17 -7.46
CA GLY A 141 6.38 -17.40 -8.76
C GLY A 141 7.29 -17.20 -9.98
N GLN A 142 8.51 -16.68 -9.81
CA GLN A 142 9.52 -16.65 -10.87
C GLN A 142 10.30 -17.98 -10.93
N PRO A 143 10.84 -18.37 -12.11
CA PRO A 143 11.68 -19.56 -12.24
C PRO A 143 12.90 -19.49 -11.30
N GLY A 144 13.08 -20.52 -10.48
CA GLY A 144 14.18 -20.59 -9.52
C GLY A 144 13.92 -19.90 -8.18
N ALA A 145 12.73 -19.34 -7.95
CA ALA A 145 12.35 -18.78 -6.65
C ALA A 145 12.41 -19.83 -5.53
N HIS A 146 12.88 -19.42 -4.36
CA HIS A 146 12.88 -20.25 -3.16
C HIS A 146 11.46 -20.41 -2.61
N GLY A 147 11.21 -21.47 -1.82
CA GLY A 147 9.92 -21.71 -1.17
C GLY A 147 9.60 -20.72 -0.04
N PHE A 148 10.57 -19.89 0.35
CA PHE A 148 10.41 -18.80 1.31
C PHE A 148 10.48 -17.42 0.63
N ALA A 149 10.55 -17.35 -0.71
CA ALA A 149 10.67 -16.07 -1.39
C ALA A 149 9.45 -15.18 -1.15
N ASP A 150 9.70 -13.88 -1.06
CA ASP A 150 8.66 -12.89 -0.83
C ASP A 150 7.69 -12.77 -2.01
N GLN A 151 6.45 -12.42 -1.68
CA GLN A 151 5.35 -12.28 -2.62
C GLN A 151 5.10 -10.81 -2.98
N LEU A 152 5.09 -10.53 -4.28
CA LEU A 152 4.58 -9.29 -4.84
C LEU A 152 3.08 -9.39 -5.15
N VAL A 153 2.40 -8.25 -5.10
CA VAL A 153 1.05 -8.04 -5.63
C VAL A 153 1.02 -6.83 -6.55
N VAL A 154 0.05 -6.79 -7.47
CA VAL A 154 -0.08 -5.74 -8.48
C VAL A 154 -1.49 -5.21 -8.59
N ARG A 155 -1.61 -3.98 -9.09
CA ARG A 155 -2.84 -3.43 -9.67
C ARG A 155 -2.53 -2.58 -10.89
N SER A 156 -3.54 -2.31 -11.72
CA SER A 156 -3.42 -1.30 -12.77
C SER A 156 -3.20 0.08 -12.15
N VAL A 157 -2.29 0.87 -12.72
CA VAL A 157 -2.14 2.28 -12.34
C VAL A 157 -3.46 3.00 -12.68
N PRO A 158 -4.13 3.66 -11.70
CA PRO A 158 -5.32 4.43 -12.00
C PRO A 158 -4.99 5.54 -13.01
N GLU A 159 -5.57 5.50 -14.22
CA GLU A 159 -5.36 6.55 -15.22
C GLU A 159 -6.02 7.87 -14.74
N ALA A 160 -5.26 8.70 -14.01
CA ALA A 160 -5.73 10.02 -13.60
C ALA A 160 -5.92 10.96 -14.82
N ASP A 161 -5.13 10.77 -15.87
CA ASP A 161 -5.04 11.75 -16.97
C ASP A 161 -6.02 11.52 -18.11
N THR A 162 -6.44 10.29 -18.42
CA THR A 162 -7.34 10.06 -19.57
C THR A 162 -8.67 10.78 -19.39
N TYR A 163 -9.25 10.73 -18.20
CA TYR A 163 -10.51 11.43 -17.91
C TYR A 163 -10.31 12.93 -17.80
N ALA A 164 -9.24 13.40 -17.16
CA ALA A 164 -8.94 14.83 -17.05
C ALA A 164 -8.68 15.45 -18.44
N MET A 165 -7.93 14.77 -19.31
CA MET A 165 -7.65 15.17 -20.69
C MET A 165 -8.87 15.06 -21.60
N LEU A 166 -9.70 14.02 -21.43
CA LEU A 166 -10.97 13.89 -22.14
C LEU A 166 -11.92 15.04 -21.76
N LEU A 167 -12.05 15.34 -20.47
CA LEU A 167 -12.90 16.43 -19.97
C LEU A 167 -12.34 17.80 -20.38
N ALA A 168 -11.03 18.00 -20.31
CA ALA A 168 -10.38 19.21 -20.79
C ALA A 168 -10.57 19.38 -22.30
N GLY A 169 -10.42 18.31 -23.08
CA GLY A 169 -10.64 18.29 -24.53
C GLY A 169 -12.09 18.60 -24.90
N LEU A 170 -13.06 17.95 -24.24
CA LEU A 170 -14.49 18.22 -24.42
C LEU A 170 -14.85 19.64 -23.99
N GLY A 171 -14.27 20.14 -22.90
CA GLY A 171 -14.43 21.53 -22.44
C GLY A 171 -13.97 22.54 -23.49
N LEU A 172 -12.81 22.32 -24.10
CA LEU A 172 -12.29 23.16 -25.18
C LEU A 172 -13.21 23.17 -26.41
N LEU A 173 -13.70 21.99 -26.83
CA LEU A 173 -14.64 21.88 -27.95
C LEU A 173 -15.95 22.63 -27.68
N GLY A 174 -16.47 22.58 -26.45
CA GLY A 174 -17.65 23.34 -26.02
C GLY A 174 -17.45 24.85 -26.13
N VAL A 175 -16.28 25.36 -25.72
CA VAL A 175 -15.93 26.80 -25.85
C VAL A 175 -15.87 27.23 -27.31
N VAL A 176 -15.24 26.44 -28.18
CA VAL A 176 -15.15 26.74 -29.62
C VAL A 176 -16.53 26.72 -30.28
N ALA A 177 -17.38 25.74 -29.96
CA ALA A 177 -18.74 25.66 -30.47
C ALA A 177 -19.61 26.85 -30.03
N ARG A 178 -19.47 27.31 -28.78
CA ARG A 178 -20.21 28.48 -28.26
C ARG A 178 -19.87 29.78 -29.00
N ARG A 179 -18.61 29.97 -29.38
CA ARG A 179 -18.14 31.17 -30.11
C ARG A 179 -18.64 31.24 -31.56
N ARG A 180 -19.14 30.14 -32.11
CA ARG A 180 -19.65 30.07 -33.50
C ARG A 180 -21.13 30.38 -33.62
N LYS A 181 -21.84 30.79 -32.56
CA LYS A 181 -23.21 31.34 -32.72
C LYS A 181 -23.10 32.74 -33.36
N PRO A 182 -23.53 32.92 -34.62
CA PRO A 182 -23.61 34.27 -35.19
C PRO A 182 -24.73 35.03 -34.48
N ALA A 183 -24.50 36.31 -34.20
CA ALA A 183 -25.56 37.24 -33.81
C ALA A 183 -26.60 37.25 -34.94
N ARG A 184 -27.79 36.72 -34.69
CA ARG A 184 -28.95 36.92 -35.56
C ARG A 184 -29.57 38.27 -35.16
N GLY A 185 -29.55 39.22 -36.08
CA GLY A 185 -30.31 40.47 -36.05
C GLY A 185 -29.50 41.66 -35.58
#